data_AF-A0A815YIH3-F1
#
_entry.id   AF-A0A815YIH3-F1
#
_cell.length_a   1.000
_cell.length_b   1.000
_cell.length_c   1.000
_cell.angle_alpha   90.00
_cell.angle_beta   90.00
_cell.angle_gamma   90.00
#
_symmetry.space_group_name_H-M   'P 1'
#
loop_
_entity.id
_entity.type
_entity.pdbx_description
1 polymer ?
#
loop_
_entity_poly.entity_id
_entity_poly.type
_entity_poly.pdbx_seq_one_letter_code
_entity_poly.pdbx_strand_id
1 'polypeptide(L)'
;IINLFISGILTPTLFRDMSTSLVGDEWRRLARRLGMTRIRIEAIEHDYHEDAPYYMLLTWFKRVPRSSDKVLLLIHGLININRWDLAQDLQSIKDDKRFEQGTSSKDEQLKLFRAPFMRICQRDECIRIWKQLARELMLSNEVIQHIEQQYPSKHERCLRSLEHWALNQPRADIPCLARIIRTLGFKPLAREIENMA
;
A
#
# COMPACT_ATOMS: atom_id res chain seq x y z
N ILE A 1 31.37 3.59 -8.67
CA ILE A 1 30.11 3.43 -9.44
C ILE A 1 28.98 3.39 -8.42
N ILE A 2 28.27 4.50 -8.22
CA ILE A 2 27.27 4.61 -7.15
C ILE A 2 25.97 3.98 -7.64
N ASN A 3 25.68 2.77 -7.15
CA ASN A 3 24.35 2.17 -7.15
C ASN A 3 23.42 3.02 -6.28
N LEU A 4 22.77 4.02 -6.89
CA LEU A 4 21.66 4.72 -6.25
C LEU A 4 20.39 3.96 -6.57
N PHE A 5 19.98 3.16 -5.58
CA PHE A 5 18.68 2.53 -5.42
C PHE A 5 17.56 3.25 -6.17
N ILE A 6 17.02 2.55 -7.16
CA ILE A 6 15.77 2.93 -7.79
C ILE A 6 14.67 2.25 -6.97
N SER A 7 14.47 2.74 -5.75
CA SER A 7 13.37 2.33 -4.88
C SER A 7 12.19 3.26 -5.14
N GLY A 8 11.37 2.91 -6.12
CA GLY A 8 10.17 3.66 -6.52
C GLY A 8 9.36 2.90 -7.56
N ILE A 9 8.23 3.46 -7.98
CA ILE A 9 7.43 2.93 -9.11
C ILE A 9 8.25 2.97 -10.41
N LEU A 10 9.02 4.04 -10.61
CA LEU A 10 9.82 4.27 -11.80
C LEU A 10 11.16 3.52 -11.74
N THR A 11 11.21 2.30 -12.25
CA THR A 11 12.41 1.43 -12.29
C THR A 11 13.09 1.41 -13.67
N PRO A 12 14.36 0.98 -13.80
CA PRO A 12 14.99 0.78 -15.10
C PRO A 12 14.25 -0.24 -15.97
N THR A 13 13.68 -1.26 -15.34
CA THR A 13 12.87 -2.28 -16.03
C THR A 13 11.63 -1.65 -16.62
N LEU A 14 10.87 -0.89 -15.82
CA LEU A 14 9.70 -0.16 -16.31
C LEU A 14 10.06 0.83 -17.43
N PHE A 15 11.17 1.57 -17.31
CA PHE A 15 11.63 2.45 -18.38
C PHE A 15 11.96 1.69 -19.66
N ARG A 16 12.52 0.48 -19.55
CA ARG A 16 12.79 -0.36 -20.71
C ARG A 16 11.49 -0.84 -21.35
N ASP A 17 10.53 -1.29 -20.56
CA ASP A 17 9.22 -1.75 -21.06
C ASP A 17 8.42 -0.60 -21.69
N MET A 18 8.48 0.60 -21.11
CA MET A 18 7.87 1.79 -21.71
C MET A 18 8.58 2.23 -22.99
N SER A 19 9.92 2.11 -23.03
CA SER A 19 10.70 2.53 -24.19
C SER A 19 10.39 1.72 -25.45
N THR A 20 10.12 0.42 -25.31
CA THR A 20 9.71 -0.43 -26.44
C THR A 20 8.31 -0.07 -26.96
N SER A 21 7.47 0.47 -26.07
CA SER A 21 6.12 0.90 -26.41
C SER A 21 6.08 2.29 -27.05
N LEU A 22 7.09 3.14 -26.84
CA LEU A 22 7.18 4.49 -27.39
C LEU A 22 7.82 4.47 -28.79
N VAL A 23 7.00 4.33 -29.83
CA VAL A 23 7.48 4.13 -31.19
C VAL A 23 7.65 5.44 -31.97
N GLY A 24 8.56 5.44 -32.94
CA GLY A 24 8.76 6.57 -33.85
C GLY A 24 9.13 7.88 -33.14
N ASP A 25 8.33 8.93 -33.34
CA ASP A 25 8.57 10.27 -32.76
C ASP A 25 7.94 10.47 -31.37
N GLU A 26 7.23 9.46 -30.83
CA GLU A 26 6.50 9.58 -29.57
C GLU A 26 7.38 9.97 -28.39
N TRP A 27 8.56 9.35 -28.30
CA TRP A 27 9.50 9.62 -27.24
C TRP A 27 10.05 11.07 -27.30
N ARG A 28 10.21 11.65 -28.50
CA ARG A 28 10.62 13.07 -28.65
C ARG A 28 9.50 14.01 -28.23
N ARG A 29 8.25 13.69 -28.59
CA ARG A 29 7.07 14.44 -28.12
C ARG A 29 6.99 14.39 -26.59
N LEU A 30 7.17 13.21 -26.00
CA LEU A 30 7.18 13.04 -24.54
C LEU A 30 8.31 13.86 -23.91
N ALA A 31 9.52 13.78 -24.44
CA ALA A 31 10.67 14.53 -23.96
C ALA A 31 10.40 16.04 -23.89
N ARG A 32 9.81 16.61 -24.95
CA ARG A 32 9.42 18.03 -24.99
C ARG A 32 8.38 18.36 -23.92
N ARG A 33 7.36 17.50 -23.74
CA ARG A 33 6.35 17.67 -22.69
C ARG A 33 6.91 17.58 -21.28
N LEU A 34 7.93 16.75 -21.09
CA LEU A 34 8.68 16.62 -19.85
C LEU A 34 9.73 17.72 -19.64
N GLY A 35 9.77 18.73 -20.51
CA GLY A 35 10.63 19.90 -20.38
C GLY A 35 12.08 19.69 -20.81
N MET A 36 12.40 18.62 -21.55
CA MET A 36 13.74 18.48 -22.13
C MET A 36 13.95 19.42 -23.30
N THR A 37 15.14 20.02 -23.34
CA THR A 37 15.53 20.96 -24.40
C THR A 37 15.78 20.22 -25.72
N ARG A 38 15.59 20.92 -26.83
CA ARG A 38 15.85 20.38 -28.18
C ARG A 38 17.28 19.82 -28.32
N ILE A 39 18.28 20.59 -27.89
CA ILE A 39 19.70 20.18 -27.93
C ILE A 39 19.92 18.87 -27.18
N ARG A 40 19.25 18.67 -26.04
CA ARG A 40 19.38 17.43 -25.26
C ARG A 40 18.73 16.24 -25.97
N ILE A 41 17.57 16.46 -26.59
CA ILE A 41 16.87 15.42 -27.35
C ILE A 41 17.74 14.97 -28.53
N GLU A 42 18.30 15.91 -29.28
CA GLU A 42 19.20 15.63 -30.41
C GLU A 42 20.47 14.88 -29.96
N ALA A 43 21.07 15.27 -28.84
CA ALA A 43 22.21 14.56 -28.28
C ALA A 43 21.88 13.11 -27.87
N ILE A 44 20.73 12.88 -27.23
CA ILE A 44 20.29 11.53 -26.84
C ILE A 44 20.02 10.66 -28.08
N GLU A 45 19.41 11.24 -29.11
CA GLU A 45 19.17 10.54 -30.38
C GLU A 45 20.47 10.12 -31.05
N HIS A 46 21.44 11.03 -31.11
CA HIS A 46 22.75 10.78 -31.69
C HIS A 46 23.54 9.71 -30.93
N ASP A 47 23.55 9.79 -29.60
CA ASP A 47 24.42 8.94 -28.76
C ASP A 47 23.87 7.53 -28.54
N TYR A 48 22.53 7.36 -28.59
CA TYR A 48 21.88 6.10 -28.18
C TYR A 48 20.99 5.46 -29.25
N HIS A 49 20.76 6.12 -30.40
CA HIS A 49 20.02 5.56 -31.54
C HIS A 49 18.69 4.88 -31.14
N GLU A 50 18.59 3.56 -31.30
CA GLU A 50 17.40 2.76 -30.99
C GLU A 50 17.05 2.75 -29.49
N ASP A 51 18.05 2.90 -28.61
CA ASP A 51 17.85 2.99 -27.17
C ASP A 51 17.51 4.43 -26.70
N ALA A 52 17.41 5.40 -27.61
CA ALA A 52 17.13 6.79 -27.28
C ALA A 52 15.88 6.99 -26.38
N PRO A 53 14.74 6.29 -26.59
CA PRO A 53 13.58 6.43 -25.71
C PRO A 53 13.87 6.01 -24.26
N TYR A 54 14.65 4.94 -24.05
CA TYR A 54 15.06 4.49 -22.73
C TYR A 54 15.97 5.52 -22.04
N TYR A 55 17.01 5.98 -22.74
CA TYR A 55 17.95 6.96 -22.19
C TYR A 55 17.31 8.33 -21.99
N MET A 56 16.29 8.68 -22.76
CA MET A 56 15.45 9.86 -22.53
C MET A 56 14.73 9.78 -21.18
N LEU A 57 14.03 8.67 -20.88
CA LEU A 57 13.35 8.47 -19.60
C LEU A 57 14.33 8.50 -18.42
N LEU A 58 15.47 7.82 -18.55
CA LEU A 58 16.49 7.78 -17.51
C LEU A 58 17.12 9.17 -17.26
N THR A 59 17.40 9.91 -18.34
CA THR A 59 17.97 11.26 -18.27
C THR A 59 17.00 12.23 -17.61
N TRP A 60 15.73 12.19 -17.98
CA TRP A 60 14.69 12.98 -17.33
C TRP A 60 14.57 12.64 -15.85
N PHE A 61 14.47 11.36 -15.49
CA PHE A 61 14.31 10.92 -14.11
C PHE A 61 15.43 11.40 -13.18
N LYS A 62 16.67 11.39 -13.68
CA LYS A 62 17.86 11.86 -12.96
C LYS A 62 17.87 13.38 -12.75
N ARG A 63 17.24 14.15 -13.65
CA ARG A 63 17.20 15.61 -13.61
C ARG A 63 16.06 16.18 -12.76
N VAL A 64 14.93 15.48 -12.71
CA VAL A 64 13.78 15.94 -11.91
C VAL A 64 14.13 15.93 -10.42
N PRO A 65 13.85 17.00 -9.66
CA PRO A 65 14.10 17.07 -8.23
C PRO A 65 13.55 15.85 -7.48
N ARG A 66 14.24 15.43 -6.43
CA ARG A 66 13.82 14.28 -5.60
C ARG A 66 12.47 14.51 -4.90
N SER A 67 12.12 15.76 -4.62
CA SER A 67 10.87 16.15 -3.96
C SER A 67 9.64 16.17 -4.89
N SER A 68 9.82 16.07 -6.19
CA SER A 68 8.71 16.10 -7.15
C SER A 68 8.02 14.73 -7.24
N ASP A 69 6.69 14.72 -7.45
CA ASP A 69 5.96 13.51 -7.83
C ASP A 69 6.27 13.16 -9.30
N LYS A 70 7.40 12.46 -9.49
CA LYS A 70 7.88 12.05 -10.81
C LYS A 70 6.86 11.18 -11.53
N VAL A 71 6.13 10.32 -10.81
CA VAL A 71 5.14 9.43 -11.42
C VAL A 71 4.01 10.25 -12.03
N LEU A 72 3.47 11.22 -11.28
CA LEU A 72 2.41 12.10 -11.76
C LEU A 72 2.86 12.95 -12.96
N LEU A 73 4.08 13.49 -12.91
CA LEU A 73 4.64 14.25 -14.03
C LEU A 73 4.75 13.39 -15.31
N LEU A 74 5.15 12.12 -15.18
CA LEU A 74 5.23 11.21 -16.32
C LEU A 74 3.84 10.85 -16.87
N ILE A 75 2.87 10.55 -15.99
CA ILE A 75 1.47 10.30 -16.37
C ILE A 75 0.91 11.48 -17.17
N HIS A 76 1.08 12.71 -16.68
CA HIS A 76 0.64 13.91 -17.40
C HIS A 76 1.37 14.09 -18.73
N GLY A 77 2.67 13.78 -18.79
CA GLY A 77 3.43 13.81 -20.04
C GLY A 77 2.88 12.84 -21.09
N LEU A 78 2.56 11.62 -20.68
CA LEU A 78 1.99 10.57 -21.54
C LEU A 78 0.59 10.93 -22.05
N ILE A 79 -0.27 11.43 -21.17
CA ILE A 79 -1.59 11.97 -21.52
C ILE A 79 -1.48 13.05 -22.61
N ASN A 80 -0.54 13.99 -22.45
CA ASN A 80 -0.34 15.09 -23.39
C ASN A 80 0.18 14.66 -24.77
N ILE A 81 0.66 13.42 -24.92
CA ILE A 81 1.04 12.85 -26.21
C ILE A 81 0.06 11.77 -26.69
N ASN A 82 -1.13 11.70 -26.06
CA ASN A 82 -2.21 10.75 -26.33
C ASN A 82 -1.85 9.27 -26.06
N ARG A 83 -0.88 9.00 -25.18
CA ARG A 83 -0.54 7.66 -24.70
C ARG A 83 -1.27 7.34 -23.41
N TRP A 84 -2.59 7.30 -23.51
CA TRP A 84 -3.51 7.03 -22.40
C TRP A 84 -3.32 5.62 -21.84
N ASP A 85 -2.98 4.67 -22.71
CA ASP A 85 -2.63 3.29 -22.39
C ASP A 85 -1.47 3.23 -21.38
N LEU A 86 -0.32 3.83 -21.71
CA LEU A 86 0.85 3.84 -20.83
C LEU A 86 0.61 4.66 -19.55
N ALA A 87 -0.18 5.73 -19.65
CA ALA A 87 -0.55 6.53 -18.49
C ALA A 87 -1.42 5.72 -17.51
N GLN A 88 -2.35 4.92 -18.03
CA GLN A 88 -3.21 4.04 -17.25
C GLN A 88 -2.41 2.91 -16.59
N ASP A 89 -1.53 2.24 -17.35
CA ASP A 89 -0.67 1.19 -16.80
C ASP A 89 0.19 1.72 -15.63
N LEU A 90 0.77 2.90 -15.81
CA LEU A 90 1.58 3.53 -14.77
C LEU A 90 0.75 3.93 -13.54
N GLN A 91 -0.50 4.38 -13.75
CA GLN A 91 -1.44 4.69 -12.67
C GLN A 91 -1.84 3.42 -11.90
N SER A 92 -2.13 2.32 -12.60
CA SER A 92 -2.41 1.02 -11.97
C SER A 92 -1.25 0.54 -11.11
N ILE A 93 -0.02 0.59 -11.61
CA ILE A 93 1.18 0.22 -10.81
C ILE A 93 1.32 1.13 -9.57
N LYS A 94 0.99 2.43 -9.70
CA LYS A 94 1.00 3.37 -8.56
C LYS A 94 -0.02 2.97 -7.50
N ASP A 95 -1.22 2.61 -7.92
CA ASP A 95 -2.31 2.23 -7.03
C ASP A 95 -2.06 0.88 -6.36
N ASP A 96 -1.51 -0.09 -7.09
CA ASP A 96 -1.10 -1.40 -6.55
C ASP A 96 -0.04 -1.25 -5.46
N LYS A 97 1.02 -0.47 -5.71
CA LYS A 97 2.05 -0.22 -4.68
C LYS A 97 1.50 0.53 -3.47
N ARG A 98 0.53 1.43 -3.67
CA ARG A 98 -0.14 2.12 -2.56
C ARG A 98 -0.98 1.14 -1.75
N PHE A 99 -1.67 0.21 -2.42
CA PHE A 99 -2.43 -0.85 -1.77
C PHE A 99 -1.51 -1.78 -0.97
N GLU A 100 -0.41 -2.25 -1.57
CA GLU A 100 0.61 -3.08 -0.91
C GLU A 100 1.23 -2.40 0.32
N GLN A 101 1.53 -1.10 0.24
CA GLN A 101 2.02 -0.34 1.39
C GLN A 101 0.95 -0.24 2.49
N GLY A 102 -0.32 -0.06 2.10
CA GLY A 102 -1.44 -0.03 3.03
C GLY A 102 -1.69 -1.38 3.72
N THR A 103 -1.58 -2.49 3.00
CA THR A 103 -1.73 -3.84 3.56
C THR A 103 -0.53 -4.22 4.42
N SER A 104 0.70 -3.97 3.96
CA SER A 104 1.92 -4.25 4.71
C SER A 104 1.98 -3.46 6.04
N SER A 105 1.54 -2.21 6.05
CA SER A 105 1.45 -1.43 7.29
C SER A 105 0.40 -1.99 8.27
N LYS A 106 -0.74 -2.49 7.77
CA LYS A 106 -1.78 -3.11 8.60
C LYS A 106 -1.32 -4.46 9.16
N ASP A 107 -0.64 -5.26 8.36
CA ASP A 107 -0.11 -6.56 8.76
C ASP A 107 0.99 -6.41 9.83
N GLU A 108 1.88 -5.43 9.70
CA GLU A 108 2.89 -5.16 10.72
C GLU A 108 2.24 -4.68 12.03
N GLN A 109 1.17 -3.87 11.96
CA GLN A 109 0.41 -3.44 13.13
C GLN A 109 -0.30 -4.62 13.83
N LEU A 110 -0.84 -5.57 13.08
CA LEU A 110 -1.53 -6.75 13.62
C LEU A 110 -0.58 -7.83 14.14
N LYS A 111 0.69 -7.81 13.75
CA LYS A 111 1.69 -8.82 14.12
C LYS A 111 1.85 -8.96 15.63
N LEU A 112 1.85 -7.84 16.36
CA LEU A 112 1.92 -7.80 17.83
C LEU A 112 0.67 -8.41 18.50
N PHE A 113 -0.48 -8.33 17.85
CA PHE A 113 -1.75 -8.82 18.39
C PHE A 113 -2.06 -10.26 18.01
N ARG A 114 -1.30 -10.85 17.07
CA ARG A 114 -1.61 -12.17 16.50
C ARG A 114 -1.77 -13.25 17.57
N ALA A 115 -0.80 -13.41 18.48
CA ALA A 115 -0.87 -14.42 19.54
C ALA A 115 -2.03 -14.16 20.53
N PRO A 116 -2.20 -12.94 21.08
CA PRO A 116 -3.37 -12.56 21.89
C PRO A 116 -4.72 -12.83 21.23
N PHE A 117 -4.89 -12.46 19.96
CA PHE A 117 -6.13 -12.66 19.22
C PHE A 117 -6.44 -14.14 19.03
N MET A 118 -5.45 -14.92 18.61
CA MET A 118 -5.62 -16.37 18.51
C MET A 118 -5.97 -16.97 19.87
N ARG A 119 -5.40 -16.46 20.96
CA ARG A 119 -5.71 -16.95 22.30
C ARG A 119 -7.16 -16.65 22.72
N ILE A 120 -7.66 -15.46 22.42
CA ILE A 120 -9.07 -15.08 22.66
C ILE A 120 -9.99 -15.96 21.81
N CYS A 121 -9.68 -16.13 20.52
CA CYS A 121 -10.49 -16.91 19.59
C CYS A 121 -10.43 -18.43 19.84
N GLN A 122 -9.49 -18.93 20.66
CA GLN A 122 -9.49 -20.32 21.13
C GLN A 122 -10.49 -20.58 22.27
N ARG A 123 -11.11 -19.54 22.85
CA ARG A 123 -12.10 -19.68 23.92
C ARG A 123 -13.50 -19.59 23.34
N ASP A 124 -14.24 -20.71 23.42
CA ASP A 124 -15.63 -20.77 22.97
C ASP A 124 -16.51 -19.73 23.66
N GLU A 125 -16.26 -19.43 24.93
CA GLU A 125 -17.01 -18.40 25.66
C GLU A 125 -16.85 -17.03 25.02
N CYS A 126 -15.62 -16.66 24.61
CA CYS A 126 -15.34 -15.39 23.94
C CYS A 126 -15.98 -15.35 22.54
N ILE A 127 -15.91 -16.43 21.77
CA ILE A 127 -16.55 -16.53 20.46
C ILE A 127 -18.07 -16.37 20.57
N ARG A 128 -18.69 -16.97 21.60
CA ARG A 128 -20.15 -16.87 21.80
C ARG A 128 -20.60 -15.45 22.08
N ILE A 129 -19.79 -14.66 22.79
CA ILE A 129 -20.11 -13.28 23.16
C ILE A 129 -19.45 -12.23 22.24
N TRP A 130 -19.00 -12.61 21.03
CA TRP A 130 -18.23 -11.73 20.15
C TRP A 130 -18.86 -10.34 19.91
N LYS A 131 -20.19 -10.22 19.87
CA LYS A 131 -20.89 -8.93 19.74
C LYS A 131 -20.70 -8.04 20.97
N GLN A 132 -20.75 -8.63 22.17
CA GLN A 132 -20.50 -7.90 23.41
C GLN A 132 -19.03 -7.46 23.46
N LEU A 133 -18.11 -8.35 23.10
CA LEU A 133 -16.69 -8.01 22.94
C LEU A 133 -16.49 -6.86 21.95
N ALA A 134 -17.12 -6.90 20.78
CA ALA A 134 -17.05 -5.83 19.78
C ALA A 134 -17.54 -4.47 20.32
N ARG A 135 -18.60 -4.46 21.13
CA ARG A 135 -19.10 -3.23 21.78
C ARG A 135 -18.13 -2.70 22.83
N GLU A 136 -17.54 -3.56 23.66
CA GLU A 136 -16.52 -3.16 24.63
C GLU A 136 -15.23 -2.64 23.94
N LEU A 137 -14.94 -3.15 22.74
CA LEU A 137 -13.90 -2.63 21.83
C LEU A 137 -14.34 -1.32 21.13
N MET A 138 -15.50 -0.75 21.47
CA MET A 138 -16.02 0.50 20.92
C MET A 138 -16.27 0.46 19.40
N LEU A 139 -16.61 -0.70 18.84
CA LEU A 139 -17.08 -0.79 17.46
C LEU A 139 -18.52 -0.26 17.37
N SER A 140 -18.82 0.50 16.31
CA SER A 140 -20.17 0.98 16.06
C SER A 140 -21.12 -0.16 15.66
N ASN A 141 -22.42 0.05 15.81
CA ASN A 141 -23.42 -0.96 15.46
C ASN A 141 -23.39 -1.28 13.95
N GLU A 142 -23.08 -0.30 13.11
CA GLU A 142 -22.94 -0.46 11.66
C GLU A 142 -21.77 -1.40 11.32
N VAL A 143 -20.63 -1.23 12.00
CA VAL A 143 -19.46 -2.12 11.83
C VAL A 143 -19.80 -3.54 12.30
N ILE A 144 -20.45 -3.69 13.46
CA ILE A 144 -20.85 -4.99 13.98
C ILE A 144 -21.82 -5.70 13.02
N GLN A 145 -22.81 -4.98 12.49
CA GLN A 145 -23.76 -5.52 11.52
C GLN A 145 -23.06 -5.92 10.22
N HIS A 146 -22.12 -5.12 9.74
CA HIS A 146 -21.33 -5.44 8.56
C HIS A 146 -20.52 -6.73 8.76
N ILE A 147 -19.80 -6.86 9.89
CA ILE A 147 -19.04 -8.07 10.23
C ILE A 147 -19.96 -9.30 10.31
N GLU A 148 -21.15 -9.15 10.90
CA GLU A 148 -22.12 -10.25 10.99
C GLU A 148 -22.62 -10.73 9.62
N GLN A 149 -22.84 -9.81 8.68
CA GLN A 149 -23.32 -10.11 7.33
C GLN A 149 -22.23 -10.71 6.45
N GLN A 150 -20.99 -10.23 6.57
CA GLN A 150 -19.87 -10.64 5.70
C GLN A 150 -19.29 -12.01 6.08
N TYR A 151 -19.26 -12.35 7.38
CA TYR A 151 -18.57 -13.55 7.85
C TYR A 151 -19.57 -14.57 8.40
N PRO A 152 -19.61 -15.82 7.89
CA PRO A 152 -20.59 -16.80 8.34
C PRO A 152 -20.29 -17.38 9.73
N SER A 153 -19.00 -17.48 10.10
CA SER A 153 -18.57 -18.09 11.36
C SER A 153 -18.47 -17.07 12.50
N LYS A 154 -18.96 -17.43 13.69
CA LYS A 154 -18.76 -16.61 14.91
C LYS A 154 -17.28 -16.46 15.28
N HIS A 155 -16.47 -17.49 15.03
CA HIS A 155 -15.03 -17.40 15.27
C HIS A 155 -14.42 -16.30 14.41
N GLU A 156 -14.77 -16.27 13.13
CA GLU A 156 -14.28 -15.27 12.18
C GLU A 156 -14.80 -13.88 12.54
N ARG A 157 -16.08 -13.74 12.91
CA ARG A 157 -16.62 -12.47 13.42
C ARG A 157 -15.88 -11.95 14.65
N CYS A 158 -15.50 -12.85 15.57
CA CYS A 158 -14.72 -12.51 16.76
C CYS A 158 -13.34 -11.98 16.38
N LEU A 159 -12.61 -12.70 15.53
CA LEU A 159 -11.30 -12.29 15.04
C LEU A 159 -11.36 -10.96 14.28
N ARG A 160 -12.33 -10.80 13.38
CA ARG A 160 -12.51 -9.56 12.60
C ARG A 160 -12.87 -8.36 13.48
N SER A 161 -13.59 -8.57 14.58
CA SER A 161 -13.87 -7.50 15.55
C SER A 161 -12.59 -7.02 16.25
N LEU A 162 -11.71 -7.95 16.61
CA LEU A 162 -10.41 -7.67 17.23
C LEU A 162 -9.44 -6.97 16.26
N GLU A 163 -9.36 -7.45 15.02
CA GLU A 163 -8.54 -6.82 13.98
C GLU A 163 -9.03 -5.41 13.65
N HIS A 164 -10.34 -5.23 13.49
CA HIS A 164 -10.91 -3.91 13.23
C HIS A 164 -10.61 -2.94 14.38
N TRP A 165 -10.69 -3.39 15.62
CA TRP A 165 -10.29 -2.60 16.78
C TRP A 165 -8.81 -2.20 16.71
N ALA A 166 -7.89 -3.15 16.51
CA ALA A 166 -6.47 -2.86 16.52
C ALA A 166 -6.03 -1.91 15.39
N LEU A 167 -6.66 -2.00 14.22
CA LEU A 167 -6.33 -1.15 13.08
C LEU A 167 -6.91 0.27 13.16
N ASN A 168 -8.05 0.44 13.85
CA ASN A 168 -8.79 1.70 13.80
C ASN A 168 -8.81 2.46 15.14
N GLN A 169 -8.30 1.88 16.22
CA GLN A 169 -8.20 2.56 17.50
C GLN A 169 -6.80 3.16 17.73
N PRO A 170 -6.69 4.49 17.95
CA PRO A 170 -5.40 5.17 18.14
C PRO A 170 -4.57 4.67 19.34
N ARG A 171 -5.21 3.98 20.30
CA ARG A 171 -4.60 3.44 21.52
C ARG A 171 -4.78 1.94 21.64
N ALA A 172 -4.80 1.23 20.51
CA ALA A 172 -4.79 -0.22 20.54
C ALA A 172 -3.42 -0.70 21.04
N ASP A 173 -3.38 -1.32 22.23
CA ASP A 173 -2.24 -2.00 22.80
C ASP A 173 -2.68 -3.24 23.60
N ILE A 174 -1.75 -4.13 23.93
CA ILE A 174 -2.06 -5.36 24.68
C ILE A 174 -2.66 -5.08 26.07
N PRO A 175 -2.16 -4.12 26.86
CA PRO A 175 -2.77 -3.77 28.15
C PRO A 175 -4.24 -3.32 28.04
N CYS A 176 -4.58 -2.53 27.01
CA CYS A 176 -5.94 -2.08 26.75
C CYS A 176 -6.85 -3.27 26.40
N LEU A 177 -6.39 -4.17 25.53
CA LEU A 177 -7.10 -5.40 25.20
C LEU A 177 -7.35 -6.25 26.45
N ALA A 178 -6.32 -6.50 27.27
CA ALA A 178 -6.43 -7.30 28.48
C ALA A 178 -7.42 -6.70 29.49
N ARG A 179 -7.44 -5.36 29.63
CA ARG A 179 -8.43 -4.66 30.46
C ARG A 179 -9.86 -4.91 29.97
N ILE A 180 -10.11 -4.86 28.67
CA ILE A 180 -11.44 -5.16 28.08
C ILE A 180 -11.82 -6.63 28.33
N ILE A 181 -10.90 -7.56 28.13
CA ILE A 181 -11.13 -8.98 28.42
C ILE A 181 -11.46 -9.21 29.91
N ARG A 182 -10.87 -8.40 30.81
CA ARG A 182 -11.14 -8.40 32.24
C ARG A 182 -12.52 -7.84 32.59
N THR A 183 -13.00 -6.78 31.92
CA THR A 183 -14.36 -6.23 32.12
C THR A 183 -15.44 -7.22 31.69
N LEU A 184 -15.14 -8.03 30.67
CA LEU A 184 -15.99 -9.14 30.22
C LEU A 184 -15.97 -10.36 31.16
N GLY A 185 -15.19 -10.32 32.25
CA GLY A 185 -15.14 -11.37 33.26
C GLY A 185 -14.06 -12.44 33.07
N PHE A 186 -13.31 -12.42 31.96
CA PHE A 186 -12.27 -13.42 31.66
C PHE A 186 -10.91 -13.06 32.28
N LYS A 187 -10.87 -12.91 33.61
CA LYS A 187 -9.65 -12.50 34.33
C LYS A 187 -8.42 -13.40 34.07
N PRO A 188 -8.53 -14.74 34.02
CA PRO A 188 -7.38 -15.60 33.72
C PRO A 188 -6.85 -15.36 32.30
N LEU A 189 -7.75 -15.26 31.32
CA LEU A 189 -7.40 -14.99 29.92
C LEU A 189 -6.71 -13.62 29.76
N ALA A 190 -7.19 -12.60 30.46
CA ALA A 190 -6.56 -11.28 30.44
C ALA A 190 -5.10 -11.32 30.91
N ARG A 191 -4.80 -12.10 31.97
CA ARG A 191 -3.42 -12.31 32.45
C ARG A 191 -2.57 -13.09 31.44
N GLU A 192 -3.14 -14.11 30.81
CA GLU A 192 -2.46 -14.87 29.76
C GLU A 192 -2.06 -13.95 28.60
N ILE A 193 -2.95 -13.05 28.18
CA ILE A 193 -2.70 -12.07 27.10
C ILE A 193 -1.59 -11.08 27.48
N GLU A 194 -1.59 -10.55 28.70
CA GLU A 194 -0.54 -9.62 29.18
C GLU A 194 0.84 -10.25 29.17
N ASN A 195 0.94 -11.54 29.46
CA ASN A 195 2.20 -12.30 29.45
C ASN A 195 2.70 -12.64 28.03
N MET A 196 1.91 -12.35 26.99
CA MET A 196 2.29 -12.56 25.58
C MET A 196 2.84 -11.28 24.91
N ALA A 197 2.80 -10.15 25.62
CA ALA A 197 3.31 -8.85 25.15
C ALA A 197 4.84 -8.76 25.21
#